data_AF-Q1D571-F1
#
_entry.id   AF-Q1D571-F1
#
_cell.length_a   1.000
_cell.length_b   1.000
_cell.length_c   1.000
_cell.angle_alpha   90.00
_cell.angle_beta   90.00
_cell.angle_gamma   90.00
#
_symmetry.space_group_name_H-M   'P 1'
#
loop_
_entity.id
_entity.type
_entity.pdbx_description
1 polymer ?
#
loop_
_entity_poly.entity_id
_entity_poly.type
_entity_poly.pdbx_seq_one_letter_code
_entity_poly.pdbx_strand_id
1 'polypeptide(L)'
;MGPVSAPDPRKDPRYRRFRGAAYGIYILVTTLFSLWLIWSVGHSVLAMTPEKLPPAPVALTFRECLDGARALWADLESGREKLVNVSPAKSVDQEWMRFRTAWLQKLRVRESECALDSRERAPLREVFRRLVRVQDLYAIHAVQYAGEVGGEVDALHDALNTAGRNPGAGRLP
;
A
#
# COMPACT_ATOMS: atom_id res chain seq x y z
N MET A 1 30.54 49.87 -43.82
CA MET A 1 29.18 49.91 -43.25
C MET A 1 28.84 48.51 -42.78
N GLY A 2 28.73 48.28 -41.46
CA GLY A 2 28.43 46.95 -40.93
C GLY A 2 26.99 46.51 -41.25
N PRO A 3 26.72 45.21 -41.40
CA PRO A 3 25.36 44.74 -41.66
C PRO A 3 24.47 45.06 -40.45
N VAL A 4 23.41 45.82 -40.69
CA VAL A 4 22.35 46.08 -39.72
C VAL A 4 21.66 44.74 -39.44
N SER A 5 21.84 44.19 -38.23
CA SER A 5 21.08 43.02 -37.80
C SER A 5 19.58 43.33 -37.89
N ALA A 6 18.89 42.62 -38.78
CA ALA A 6 17.43 42.69 -38.85
C ALA A 6 16.86 42.33 -37.46
N PRO A 7 15.89 43.10 -36.94
CA PRO A 7 15.31 42.81 -35.63
C PRO A 7 14.66 41.42 -35.67
N ASP A 8 15.13 40.53 -34.80
CA ASP A 8 14.60 39.17 -34.68
C ASP A 8 13.09 39.25 -34.38
N PRO A 9 12.21 38.74 -35.27
CA PRO A 9 10.76 38.79 -35.05
C PRO A 9 10.33 38.02 -33.80
N ARG A 10 11.19 37.11 -33.28
CA ARG A 10 10.99 36.45 -31.99
C ARG A 10 11.31 37.35 -30.79
N LYS A 11 11.73 38.61 -30.96
CA LYS A 11 12.03 39.55 -29.88
C LYS A 11 11.22 40.84 -29.94
N ASP A 12 10.16 40.89 -30.76
CA ASP A 12 9.28 42.05 -30.83
C ASP A 12 8.63 42.34 -29.45
N PRO A 13 8.91 43.51 -28.85
CA PRO A 13 8.43 43.87 -27.52
C PRO A 13 6.91 43.99 -27.41
N ARG A 14 6.19 44.18 -28.52
CA ARG A 14 4.71 44.25 -28.54
C ARG A 14 4.08 42.92 -28.12
N TYR A 15 4.71 41.80 -28.50
CA TYR A 15 4.21 40.45 -28.19
C TYR A 15 4.71 39.92 -26.83
N ARG A 16 5.58 40.66 -26.12
CA ARG A 16 6.15 40.24 -24.83
C ARG A 16 5.08 40.01 -23.76
N ARG A 17 4.05 40.85 -23.72
CA ARG A 17 2.91 40.71 -22.78
C ARG A 17 2.05 39.49 -23.12
N PHE A 18 1.77 39.26 -24.41
CA PHE A 18 1.00 38.10 -24.87
C PHE A 18 1.74 36.78 -24.61
N ARG A 19 3.07 36.74 -24.82
CA ARG A 19 3.89 35.58 -24.48
C ARG A 19 3.94 35.34 -22.97
N GLY A 20 4.12 36.39 -22.17
CA GLY A 20 4.05 36.29 -20.71
C GLY A 20 2.70 35.75 -20.23
N ALA A 21 1.60 36.22 -20.81
CA ALA A 21 0.26 35.72 -20.50
C ALA A 21 0.08 34.26 -20.93
N ALA A 22 0.55 33.88 -22.12
CA ALA A 22 0.48 32.49 -22.62
C ALA A 22 1.30 31.53 -21.74
N TYR A 23 2.52 31.91 -21.35
CA TYR A 23 3.32 31.12 -20.40
C TYR A 23 2.67 31.07 -19.02
N GLY A 24 2.10 32.17 -18.54
CA GLY A 24 1.37 32.21 -17.27
C GLY A 24 0.16 31.26 -17.27
N ILE A 25 -0.65 31.28 -18.33
CA ILE A 25 -1.79 30.38 -18.51
C ILE A 25 -1.31 28.92 -18.58
N TYR A 26 -0.26 28.64 -19.37
CA TYR A 26 0.29 27.30 -19.47
C TYR A 26 0.77 26.76 -18.12
N ILE A 27 1.53 27.56 -17.37
CA ILE A 27 2.00 27.19 -16.03
C ILE A 27 0.81 26.96 -15.10
N LEU A 28 -0.18 27.86 -15.08
CA LEU A 28 -1.37 27.75 -14.26
C LEU A 28 -2.16 26.47 -14.56
N VAL A 29 -2.41 26.18 -15.84
CA VAL A 29 -3.13 24.96 -16.25
C VAL A 29 -2.34 23.72 -15.86
N THR A 30 -1.02 23.72 -16.08
CA THR A 30 -0.16 22.59 -15.76
C THR A 30 -0.07 22.35 -14.25
N THR A 31 0.01 23.40 -13.43
CA THR A 31 0.00 23.28 -11.97
C THR A 31 -1.35 22.82 -11.46
N LEU A 32 -2.46 23.39 -11.94
CA LEU A 32 -3.80 22.94 -11.56
C LEU A 32 -4.03 21.47 -11.95
N PHE A 33 -3.63 21.07 -13.15
CA PHE A 33 -3.73 19.69 -13.60
C PHE A 33 -2.89 18.75 -12.72
N SER A 34 -1.66 19.15 -12.39
CA SER A 34 -0.78 18.37 -11.52
C SER A 34 -1.36 18.23 -10.10
N LEU A 35 -1.87 19.32 -9.51
CA LEU A 35 -2.53 19.29 -8.21
C LEU A 35 -3.79 18.43 -8.24
N TRP A 36 -4.58 18.52 -9.31
CA TRP A 36 -5.76 17.68 -9.47
C TRP A 36 -5.42 16.20 -9.57
N LEU A 37 -4.36 15.84 -10.32
CA LEU A 37 -3.86 14.47 -10.37
C LEU A 37 -3.37 14.00 -9.00
N ILE A 38 -2.58 14.79 -8.28
CA ILE A 38 -2.12 14.46 -6.92
C ILE A 38 -3.31 14.23 -6.00
N TRP A 39 -4.31 15.11 -6.04
CA TRP A 39 -5.53 14.97 -5.24
C TRP A 39 -6.31 13.71 -5.60
N SER A 40 -6.56 13.47 -6.90
CA SER A 40 -7.32 12.32 -7.39
C SER A 40 -6.65 11.00 -7.01
N VAL A 41 -5.34 10.89 -7.27
CA VAL A 41 -4.54 9.71 -6.90
C VAL A 41 -4.48 9.56 -5.39
N GLY A 42 -4.22 10.64 -4.65
CA GLY A 42 -4.17 10.62 -3.19
C GLY A 42 -5.47 10.14 -2.56
N HIS A 43 -6.61 10.65 -3.03
CA HIS A 43 -7.93 10.24 -2.56
C HIS A 43 -8.26 8.80 -2.95
N SER A 44 -7.83 8.34 -4.13
CA SER A 44 -7.99 6.95 -4.56
C SER A 44 -7.16 6.00 -3.69
N VAL A 45 -5.91 6.35 -3.40
CA VAL A 45 -5.04 5.58 -2.49
C VAL A 45 -5.64 5.53 -1.09
N LEU A 46 -6.07 6.67 -0.54
CA LEU A 46 -6.72 6.73 0.78
C LEU A 46 -7.94 5.83 0.85
N ALA A 47 -8.77 5.79 -0.20
CA ALA A 47 -9.92 4.89 -0.27
C ALA A 47 -9.53 3.39 -0.34
N MET A 48 -8.32 3.07 -0.80
CA MET A 48 -7.81 1.70 -0.93
C MET A 48 -6.93 1.27 0.25
N THR A 49 -6.45 2.19 1.08
CA THR A 49 -5.69 1.90 2.30
C THR A 49 -6.57 2.12 3.53
N PRO A 50 -7.19 1.06 4.10
CA PRO A 50 -8.01 1.21 5.28
C PRO A 50 -7.20 1.77 6.45
N GLU A 51 -7.76 2.78 7.11
CA GLU A 51 -7.15 3.43 8.28
C GLU A 51 -6.93 2.43 9.41
N LYS A 52 -5.89 2.68 10.22
CA LYS A 52 -5.70 1.94 11.47
C LYS A 52 -6.80 2.33 12.44
N LEU A 53 -7.59 1.33 12.84
CA LEU A 53 -8.64 1.51 13.82
C LEU A 53 -8.05 1.68 15.23
N PRO A 54 -8.69 2.47 16.10
CA PRO A 54 -8.30 2.53 17.51
C PRO A 54 -8.52 1.15 18.16
N PRO A 55 -7.82 0.84 19.27
CA PRO A 55 -8.01 -0.42 19.99
C PRO A 55 -9.49 -0.64 20.36
N ALA A 56 -9.97 -1.86 20.15
CA ALA A 56 -11.33 -2.23 20.52
C ALA A 56 -11.53 -2.13 22.06
N PRO A 57 -12.76 -1.86 22.54
CA PRO A 57 -13.05 -1.72 23.97
C PRO A 57 -12.80 -3.02 24.76
N VAL A 58 -12.91 -4.16 24.10
CA VAL A 58 -12.57 -5.48 24.66
C VAL A 58 -11.53 -6.12 23.75
N ALA A 59 -10.34 -6.38 24.29
CA ALA A 59 -9.26 -7.00 23.54
C ALA A 59 -9.42 -8.53 23.53
N LEU A 60 -9.24 -9.14 22.36
CA LEU A 60 -9.17 -10.59 22.20
C LEU A 60 -7.96 -11.15 22.95
N THR A 61 -8.04 -12.43 23.33
CA THR A 61 -6.93 -13.14 23.94
C THR A 61 -5.75 -13.28 22.99
N PHE A 62 -4.56 -13.53 23.53
CA PHE A 62 -3.36 -13.71 22.72
C PHE A 62 -3.51 -14.90 21.74
N ARG A 63 -4.13 -16.00 22.18
CA ARG A 63 -4.40 -17.16 21.32
C ARG A 63 -5.33 -16.83 20.17
N GLU A 64 -6.46 -16.16 20.44
CA GLU A 64 -7.41 -15.74 19.39
C GLU A 64 -6.76 -14.82 18.37
N CYS A 65 -5.88 -13.92 18.81
CA CYS A 65 -5.11 -13.06 17.93
C CYS A 65 -4.12 -13.83 17.06
N LEU A 66 -3.45 -14.84 17.62
CA LEU A 66 -2.51 -15.67 16.89
C LEU A 66 -3.23 -16.55 15.85
N ASP A 67 -4.36 -17.15 16.23
CA ASP A 67 -5.18 -17.95 15.32
C ASP A 67 -5.80 -17.07 14.23
N GLY A 68 -6.24 -15.85 14.57
CA GLY A 68 -6.67 -14.85 13.61
C GLY A 68 -5.56 -14.45 12.63
N ALA A 69 -4.32 -14.30 13.09
CA ALA A 69 -3.18 -14.02 12.23
C ALA A 69 -2.86 -15.18 11.27
N ARG A 70 -2.95 -16.44 11.74
CA ARG A 70 -2.82 -17.62 10.88
C ARG A 70 -3.92 -17.71 9.83
N ALA A 71 -5.16 -17.38 10.20
CA ALA A 71 -6.27 -17.32 9.26
C ALA A 71 -6.06 -16.23 8.20
N LEU A 72 -5.55 -15.05 8.59
CA LEU A 72 -5.19 -13.99 7.64
C LEU A 72 -4.08 -14.41 6.68
N TRP A 73 -3.08 -15.16 7.17
CA TRP A 73 -2.05 -15.74 6.32
C TRP A 73 -2.63 -16.72 5.30
N ALA A 74 -3.46 -17.67 5.75
CA ALA A 74 -4.11 -18.64 4.86
C ALA A 74 -5.03 -17.96 3.82
N ASP A 75 -5.77 -16.93 4.22
CA ASP A 75 -6.60 -16.11 3.32
C ASP A 75 -5.73 -15.44 2.24
N LEU A 76 -4.57 -14.91 2.61
CA LEU A 76 -3.64 -14.25 1.69
C LEU A 76 -3.09 -15.23 0.64
N GLU A 77 -2.65 -16.40 1.09
CA GLU A 77 -2.09 -17.42 0.21
C GLU A 77 -3.17 -18.01 -0.72
N SER A 78 -4.37 -18.27 -0.21
CA SER A 78 -5.51 -18.70 -1.04
C SER A 78 -5.89 -17.64 -2.08
N GLY A 79 -5.87 -16.36 -1.70
CA GLY A 79 -6.09 -15.26 -2.63
C GLY A 79 -5.07 -15.22 -3.76
N ARG A 80 -3.79 -15.41 -3.42
CA ARG A 80 -2.70 -15.51 -4.40
C ARG A 80 -2.92 -16.67 -5.37
N GLU A 81 -3.12 -17.87 -4.86
CA GLU A 81 -3.32 -19.08 -5.69
C GLU A 81 -4.51 -18.94 -6.64
N LYS A 82 -5.61 -18.36 -6.17
CA LYS A 82 -6.81 -18.13 -7.00
C LYS A 82 -6.52 -17.19 -8.17
N LEU A 83 -5.72 -16.15 -7.95
CA LEU A 83 -5.46 -15.11 -8.94
C LEU A 83 -4.29 -15.44 -9.90
N VAL A 84 -3.45 -16.43 -9.56
CA VAL A 84 -2.41 -16.97 -10.46
C VAL A 84 -3.02 -17.73 -11.66
N ASN A 85 -4.24 -18.27 -11.53
CA ASN A 85 -4.86 -19.14 -12.53
C ASN A 85 -5.94 -18.45 -13.41
N VAL A 86 -6.13 -17.12 -13.28
CA VAL A 86 -7.22 -16.41 -13.98
C VAL A 86 -6.74 -15.87 -15.34
N SER A 87 -7.46 -16.24 -16.41
CA SER A 87 -7.37 -15.64 -17.75
C SER A 87 -8.71 -14.98 -18.08
N PRO A 88 -8.75 -13.72 -18.55
CA PRO A 88 -7.63 -12.90 -19.05
C PRO A 88 -6.91 -12.07 -17.96
N ALA A 89 -5.59 -11.87 -18.14
CA ALA A 89 -4.72 -11.13 -17.23
C ALA A 89 -5.18 -9.68 -16.91
N LYS A 90 -6.00 -9.08 -17.78
CA LYS A 90 -6.48 -7.69 -17.63
C LYS A 90 -7.41 -7.49 -16.43
N SER A 91 -8.13 -8.51 -15.97
CA SER A 91 -8.98 -8.39 -14.76
C SER A 91 -8.25 -8.75 -13.47
N VAL A 92 -7.12 -9.47 -13.57
CA VAL A 92 -6.35 -9.96 -12.42
C VAL A 92 -5.86 -8.81 -11.54
N ASP A 93 -5.35 -7.72 -12.12
CA ASP A 93 -4.90 -6.56 -11.35
C ASP A 93 -6.05 -5.91 -10.57
N GLN A 94 -7.24 -5.77 -11.18
CA GLN A 94 -8.39 -5.16 -10.53
C GLN A 94 -8.95 -6.08 -9.43
N GLU A 95 -9.01 -7.38 -9.68
CA GLU A 95 -9.44 -8.39 -8.71
C GLU A 95 -8.46 -8.48 -7.53
N TRP A 96 -7.15 -8.44 -7.80
CA TRP A 96 -6.11 -8.40 -6.78
C TRP A 96 -6.24 -7.15 -5.91
N MET A 97 -6.44 -5.97 -6.51
CA MET A 97 -6.62 -4.73 -5.73
C MET A 97 -7.87 -4.78 -4.85
N ARG A 98 -8.99 -5.32 -5.35
CA ARG A 98 -10.20 -5.52 -4.52
C ARG A 98 -9.95 -6.50 -3.37
N PHE A 99 -9.31 -7.63 -3.66
CA PHE A 99 -8.94 -8.62 -2.66
C PHE A 99 -8.04 -8.01 -1.59
N ARG A 100 -6.98 -7.31 -2.00
CA ARG A 100 -6.04 -6.61 -1.12
C ARG A 100 -6.78 -5.67 -0.17
N THR A 101 -7.65 -4.80 -0.69
CA THR A 101 -8.39 -3.84 0.15
C THR A 101 -9.27 -4.55 1.17
N ALA A 102 -10.00 -5.59 0.75
CA ALA A 102 -10.84 -6.37 1.66
C ALA A 102 -10.01 -7.12 2.72
N TRP A 103 -8.86 -7.68 2.33
CA TRP A 103 -7.94 -8.35 3.24
C TRP A 103 -7.32 -7.37 4.23
N LEU A 104 -6.88 -6.20 3.79
CA LEU A 104 -6.35 -5.15 4.66
C LEU A 104 -7.41 -4.66 5.65
N GLN A 105 -8.67 -4.58 5.24
CA GLN A 105 -9.76 -4.20 6.14
C GLN A 105 -9.94 -5.25 7.25
N LYS A 106 -9.94 -6.55 6.91
CA LYS A 106 -9.94 -7.63 7.91
C LYS A 106 -8.74 -7.53 8.85
N LEU A 107 -7.56 -7.24 8.31
CA LEU A 107 -6.34 -7.06 9.09
C LEU A 107 -6.48 -5.89 10.08
N ARG A 108 -6.96 -4.72 9.65
CA ARG A 108 -7.15 -3.55 10.55
C ARG A 108 -8.13 -3.82 11.68
N VAL A 109 -9.23 -4.52 11.39
CA VAL A 109 -10.19 -4.94 12.43
C VAL A 109 -9.51 -5.86 13.44
N ARG A 110 -8.75 -6.86 12.98
CA ARG A 110 -7.99 -7.75 13.88
C ARG A 110 -6.92 -7.02 14.67
N GLU A 111 -6.20 -6.06 14.07
CA GLU A 111 -5.23 -5.23 14.80
C GLU A 111 -5.89 -4.46 15.95
N SER A 112 -7.07 -3.85 15.71
CA SER A 112 -7.83 -3.16 16.76
C SER A 112 -8.30 -4.09 17.87
N GLU A 113 -8.88 -5.25 17.51
CA GLU A 113 -9.35 -6.25 18.46
C GLU A 113 -8.20 -6.84 19.29
N CYS A 114 -7.00 -6.89 18.71
CA CYS A 114 -5.82 -7.41 19.36
C CYS A 114 -5.03 -6.40 20.17
N ALA A 115 -5.43 -5.13 20.23
CA ALA A 115 -4.78 -4.08 21.05
C ALA A 115 -3.23 -4.15 21.01
N LEU A 116 -2.68 -4.19 19.78
CA LEU A 116 -1.27 -4.51 19.52
C LEU A 116 -0.26 -3.50 20.10
N ASP A 117 -0.72 -2.32 20.54
CA ASP A 117 0.13 -1.25 21.09
C ASP A 117 0.71 -1.57 22.47
N SER A 118 0.14 -2.54 23.18
CA SER A 118 0.67 -3.04 24.46
C SER A 118 2.04 -3.72 24.31
N ARG A 119 2.94 -3.52 25.28
CA ARG A 119 4.29 -4.12 25.27
C ARG A 119 4.27 -5.65 25.30
N GLU A 120 3.31 -6.23 26.00
CA GLU A 120 3.14 -7.68 26.14
C GLU A 120 2.77 -8.36 24.81
N ARG A 121 2.23 -7.60 23.86
CA ARG A 121 1.84 -8.07 22.52
C ARG A 121 2.89 -7.78 21.45
N ALA A 122 4.13 -7.44 21.83
CA ALA A 122 5.22 -7.23 20.88
C ALA A 122 5.42 -8.41 19.88
N PRO A 123 5.31 -9.69 20.29
CA PRO A 123 5.40 -10.80 19.34
C PRO A 123 4.25 -10.83 18.33
N LEU A 124 3.02 -10.53 18.76
CA LEU A 124 1.87 -10.43 17.85
C LEU A 124 2.02 -9.22 16.91
N ARG A 125 2.48 -8.08 17.43
CA ARG A 125 2.74 -6.89 16.61
C ARG A 125 3.71 -7.19 15.47
N GLU A 126 4.75 -7.95 15.75
CA GLU A 126 5.71 -8.38 14.73
C GLU A 126 5.06 -9.28 13.68
N VAL A 127 4.21 -10.24 14.07
CA VAL A 127 3.44 -11.07 13.13
C VAL A 127 2.58 -10.21 12.19
N PHE A 128 1.78 -9.29 12.75
CA PHE A 128 0.92 -8.42 11.94
C PHE A 128 1.73 -7.49 11.02
N ARG A 129 2.88 -6.99 11.48
CA ARG A 129 3.81 -6.21 10.64
C ARG A 129 4.33 -7.03 9.47
N ARG A 130 4.69 -8.29 9.69
CA ARG A 130 5.18 -9.19 8.63
C ARG A 130 4.07 -9.56 7.65
N LEU A 131 2.85 -9.79 8.12
CA LEU A 131 1.69 -10.04 7.25
C LEU A 131 1.48 -8.90 6.25
N VAL A 132 1.54 -7.64 6.71
CA VAL A 132 1.43 -6.47 5.82
C VAL A 132 2.58 -6.45 4.81
N ARG A 133 3.81 -6.73 5.26
CA ARG A 133 4.99 -6.71 4.37
C ARG A 133 4.93 -7.76 3.27
N VAL A 134 4.50 -8.99 3.60
CA VAL A 134 4.31 -10.05 2.60
C VAL A 134 3.18 -9.68 1.62
N GLN A 135 2.07 -9.12 2.12
CA GLN A 135 1.00 -8.64 1.25
C GLN A 135 1.49 -7.58 0.27
N ASP A 136 2.24 -6.57 0.74
CA ASP A 136 2.79 -5.52 -0.11
C ASP A 136 3.75 -6.08 -1.17
N LEU A 137 4.61 -7.05 -0.81
CA LEU A 137 5.46 -7.75 -1.78
C LEU A 137 4.66 -8.55 -2.82
N TYR A 138 3.53 -9.16 -2.44
CA TYR A 138 2.64 -9.79 -3.40
C TYR A 138 1.93 -8.79 -4.34
N ALA A 139 1.81 -7.52 -3.95
CA ALA A 139 1.18 -6.48 -4.78
C ALA A 139 2.15 -5.81 -5.77
N ILE A 140 3.46 -5.83 -5.50
CA ILE A 140 4.47 -5.30 -6.41
C ILE A 140 4.83 -6.42 -7.39
N HIS A 141 4.64 -6.21 -8.70
CA HIS A 141 4.79 -7.23 -9.75
C HIS A 141 5.97 -8.18 -9.49
N ALA A 142 5.63 -9.45 -9.27
CA ALA A 142 6.44 -10.52 -8.70
C ALA A 142 7.82 -10.75 -9.34
N VAL A 143 8.15 -10.17 -10.50
CA VAL A 143 9.42 -10.38 -11.19
C VAL A 143 10.58 -9.63 -10.51
N GLN A 144 10.36 -8.43 -9.98
CA GLN A 144 11.44 -7.63 -9.41
C GLN A 144 11.84 -8.08 -7.99
N TYR A 145 10.95 -8.75 -7.28
CA TYR A 145 11.10 -9.09 -5.86
C TYR A 145 10.89 -10.57 -5.53
N ALA A 146 10.84 -11.46 -6.53
CA ALA A 146 10.65 -12.91 -6.32
C ALA A 146 11.60 -13.51 -5.26
N GLY A 147 12.85 -13.04 -5.21
CA GLY A 147 13.83 -13.47 -4.22
C GLY A 147 13.59 -12.93 -2.80
N GLU A 148 12.95 -11.77 -2.66
CA GLU A 148 12.66 -11.15 -1.36
C GLU A 148 11.40 -11.73 -0.70
N VAL A 149 10.45 -12.21 -1.51
CA VAL A 149 9.21 -12.83 -1.03
C VAL A 149 9.51 -14.02 -0.12
N GLY A 150 10.40 -14.93 -0.54
CA GLY A 150 10.73 -16.13 0.23
C GLY A 150 11.25 -15.79 1.63
N GLY A 151 12.21 -14.88 1.72
CA GLY A 151 12.78 -14.47 3.02
C GLY A 151 11.78 -13.77 3.95
N GLU A 152 10.84 -12.98 3.40
CA GLU A 152 9.79 -12.36 4.23
C GLU A 152 8.70 -13.36 4.67
N VAL A 153 8.40 -14.38 3.85
CA VAL A 153 7.52 -15.49 4.24
C VAL A 153 8.16 -16.34 5.34
N ASP A 154 9.46 -16.64 5.22
CA ASP A 154 10.19 -17.36 6.27
C ASP A 154 10.22 -16.54 7.57
N ALA A 155 10.50 -15.24 7.47
CA ALA A 155 10.44 -14.34 8.63
C ALA A 155 9.05 -14.26 9.26
N LEU A 156 7.97 -14.35 8.47
CA LEU A 156 6.61 -14.43 8.97
C LEU A 156 6.38 -15.75 9.72
N HIS A 157 6.82 -16.89 9.16
CA HIS A 157 6.72 -18.18 9.84
C HIS A 157 7.50 -18.20 11.16
N ASP A 158 8.69 -17.62 11.20
CA ASP A 158 9.48 -17.47 12.42
C ASP A 158 8.78 -16.58 13.45
N ALA A 159 8.15 -15.49 13.02
CA ALA A 159 7.36 -14.64 13.90
C ALA A 159 6.14 -15.37 14.48
N LEU A 160 5.42 -16.15 13.66
CA LEU A 160 4.30 -16.98 14.09
C LEU A 160 4.73 -18.06 15.09
N ASN A 161 5.86 -18.71 14.84
CA ASN A 161 6.45 -19.70 15.74
C ASN A 161 6.87 -19.05 17.08
N THR A 162 7.49 -17.87 17.02
CA THR A 162 7.90 -17.12 18.20
C THR A 162 6.70 -16.69 19.03
N ALA A 163 5.65 -16.17 18.39
CA ALA A 163 4.40 -15.82 19.05
C ALA A 163 3.72 -17.06 19.65
N GLY A 164 3.76 -18.20 18.98
CA GLY A 164 3.22 -19.48 19.48
C GLY A 164 3.92 -20.02 20.73
N ARG A 165 5.16 -19.61 21.01
CA ARG A 165 5.88 -19.96 22.25
C ARG A 165 5.51 -19.05 23.43
N ASN A 166 4.74 -17.98 23.21
CA ASN A 166 4.31 -17.10 24.29
C ASN A 166 3.34 -17.84 25.22
N PRO A 167 3.46 -17.73 26.56
CA PRO A 167 2.55 -18.37 27.51
C PRO A 167 1.06 -18.06 27.27
N GLY A 168 0.75 -16.87 26.76
CA GLY A 168 -0.61 -16.46 26.42
C GLY A 168 -1.20 -17.13 25.18
N ALA A 169 -0.38 -17.81 24.36
CA ALA A 169 -0.85 -18.60 23.22
C ALA A 169 -1.55 -19.91 23.64
N GLY A 170 -1.38 -20.32 24.91
CA GLY A 170 -1.80 -21.64 25.40
C GLY A 170 -0.91 -22.77 24.84
N ARG A 171 -1.03 -23.98 25.40
CA ARG A 171 -0.45 -25.18 24.75
C ARG A 171 -1.35 -25.59 23.60
N LEU A 172 -0.75 -25.81 22.43
CA LEU A 172 -1.39 -26.60 21.37
C LEU A 172 -1.70 -27.99 21.96
N PRO A 173 -2.93 -28.52 21.77
CA PRO A 173 -3.22 -29.92 22.10
C PRO A 173 -2.35 -30.88 21.28
#